data_AF-A0A9E3KD69-F1
#
_entry.id   AF-A0A9E3KD69-F1
#
_cell.length_a   1.000
_cell.length_b   1.000
_cell.length_c   1.000
_cell.angle_alpha   90.00
_cell.angle_beta   90.00
_cell.angle_gamma   90.00
#
_symmetry.space_group_name_H-M   'P 1'
#
loop_
_entity.id
_entity.type
_entity.pdbx_description
1 polymer ?
#
loop_
_entity_poly.entity_id
_entity_poly.type
_entity_poly.pdbx_seq_one_letter_code
_entity_poly.pdbx_strand_id
1 'polypeptide(L)'
;LQVTLKVVEESTIGSELGKDSIRAGITASIIAVVLVVLFMLVTYGRFGLYADWAVVINVVVIMGVLALINGTLTLPGIAGFVLTIGTAVDANVLINERIREERRRGRSVIQSVDLGYKEASRTIFEANITHAISGVIMAFVGTGPVQGFAIVLLIGICTSVFTAVTFTRMLVVLWLRKNRPQTINI
;
A
#
# COMPACT_ATOMS: atom_id res chain seq x y z
N LEU A 1 36.16 -9.78 39.34
CA LEU A 1 34.96 -10.57 39.01
C LEU A 1 34.84 -10.64 37.50
N GLN A 2 35.33 -11.71 36.88
CA GLN A 2 35.12 -12.00 35.46
C GLN A 2 33.69 -12.52 35.32
N VAL A 3 32.81 -11.71 34.74
CA VAL A 3 31.45 -12.15 34.43
C VAL A 3 31.51 -12.87 33.10
N THR A 4 31.23 -14.17 33.09
CA THR A 4 31.11 -14.98 31.87
C THR A 4 29.92 -14.47 31.07
N LEU A 5 30.19 -13.71 30.01
CA LEU A 5 29.19 -13.32 29.03
C LEU A 5 28.75 -14.57 28.28
N LYS A 6 27.54 -15.06 28.60
CA LYS A 6 26.90 -16.13 27.87
C LYS A 6 26.35 -15.51 26.58
N VAL A 7 27.03 -15.72 25.46
CA VAL A 7 26.54 -15.28 24.15
C VAL A 7 25.27 -16.09 23.87
N VAL A 8 24.12 -15.42 23.96
CA VAL A 8 22.80 -16.05 23.81
C VAL A 8 22.47 -16.28 22.33
N GLU A 9 22.99 -15.43 21.43
CA GLU A 9 22.80 -15.55 19.99
C GLU A 9 23.83 -14.71 19.23
N GLU A 10 24.52 -15.31 18.26
CA GLU A 10 25.47 -14.62 17.38
C GLU A 10 24.94 -14.74 15.94
N SER A 11 24.39 -13.64 15.41
CA SER A 11 24.03 -13.54 13.99
C SER A 11 25.18 -12.90 13.22
N THR A 12 26.11 -13.72 12.72
CA THR A 12 27.14 -13.26 11.80
C THR A 12 26.55 -13.18 10.38
N ILE A 13 25.96 -12.03 10.05
CA ILE A 13 25.53 -11.78 8.67
C ILE A 13 26.77 -11.33 7.89
N GLY A 14 27.22 -12.17 6.96
CA GLY A 14 28.27 -11.80 6.01
C GLY A 14 27.86 -10.55 5.23
N SER A 15 28.75 -9.56 5.13
CA SER A 15 28.44 -8.29 4.45
C SER A 15 28.03 -8.45 2.98
N GLU A 16 28.42 -9.56 2.32
CA GLU A 16 27.93 -9.96 0.99
C GLU A 16 26.47 -10.41 1.01
N LEU A 17 26.09 -11.31 1.94
CA LEU A 17 24.71 -11.81 2.07
C LEU A 17 23.70 -10.68 2.33
N GLY A 18 24.09 -9.67 3.13
CA GLY A 18 23.25 -8.50 3.38
C GLY A 18 23.06 -7.64 2.11
N LYS A 19 24.14 -7.37 1.36
CA LYS A 19 24.08 -6.58 0.13
C LYS A 19 23.29 -7.28 -0.97
N ASP A 20 23.47 -8.58 -1.13
CA ASP A 20 22.74 -9.36 -2.13
C ASP A 20 21.25 -9.45 -1.81
N SER A 21 20.90 -9.61 -0.54
CA SER A 21 19.49 -9.62 -0.13
C SER A 21 18.83 -8.26 -0.35
N ILE A 22 19.52 -7.15 -0.09
CA ILE A 22 18.99 -5.80 -0.40
C ILE A 22 18.79 -5.61 -1.89
N ARG A 23 19.78 -5.99 -2.72
CA ARG A 23 19.68 -5.91 -4.19
C ARG A 23 18.54 -6.76 -4.74
N ALA A 24 18.39 -7.98 -4.23
CA ALA A 24 17.29 -8.86 -4.58
C ALA A 24 15.94 -8.25 -4.16
N GLY A 25 15.85 -7.68 -2.97
CA GLY A 25 14.65 -7.00 -2.46
C GLY A 25 14.25 -5.78 -3.30
N ILE A 26 15.21 -4.94 -3.68
CA ILE A 26 14.97 -3.79 -4.57
C ILE A 26 14.49 -4.28 -5.95
N THR A 27 15.17 -5.28 -6.52
CA THR A 27 14.80 -5.83 -7.84
C THR A 27 13.40 -6.45 -7.81
N ALA A 28 13.07 -7.22 -6.77
CA ALA A 28 11.74 -7.78 -6.56
C ALA A 28 10.67 -6.69 -6.43
N SER A 29 10.99 -5.60 -5.72
CA SER A 29 10.06 -4.47 -5.54
C SER A 29 9.80 -3.75 -6.86
N ILE A 30 10.83 -3.53 -7.67
CA ILE A 30 10.69 -2.92 -9.01
C ILE A 30 9.82 -3.81 -9.91
N ILE A 31 10.09 -5.12 -9.93
CA ILE A 31 9.29 -6.08 -10.72
C ILE A 31 7.83 -6.08 -10.26
N ALA A 32 7.58 -6.06 -8.95
CA ALA A 32 6.23 -6.00 -8.38
C ALA A 32 5.49 -4.72 -8.80
N VAL A 33 6.14 -3.55 -8.70
CA VAL A 33 5.56 -2.27 -9.13
C VAL A 33 5.23 -2.29 -10.62
N VAL A 34 6.14 -2.76 -11.47
CA VAL A 34 5.92 -2.83 -12.92
C VAL A 34 4.76 -3.75 -13.26
N LEU A 35 4.69 -4.95 -12.66
CA LEU A 35 3.59 -5.89 -12.86
C LEU A 35 2.24 -5.31 -12.41
N VAL A 36 2.22 -4.62 -11.27
CA VAL A 36 1.03 -3.95 -10.74
C VAL A 36 0.54 -2.86 -11.70
N VAL A 37 1.43 -1.97 -12.14
CA VAL A 37 1.08 -0.87 -13.07
C VAL A 37 0.53 -1.45 -14.37
N LEU A 38 1.18 -2.49 -14.90
CA LEU A 38 0.76 -3.13 -16.15
C LEU A 38 -0.60 -3.82 -15.98
N PHE A 39 -0.83 -4.50 -14.85
CA PHE A 39 -2.12 -5.09 -14.50
C PHE A 39 -3.23 -4.03 -14.38
N MET A 40 -2.95 -2.89 -13.73
CA MET A 40 -3.90 -1.79 -13.56
C MET A 40 -4.24 -1.12 -14.89
N LEU A 41 -3.25 -0.92 -15.76
CA LEU A 41 -3.45 -0.37 -17.11
C LEU A 41 -4.28 -1.30 -17.99
N VAL A 42 -4.00 -2.61 -17.97
CA VAL A 42 -4.74 -3.59 -18.79
C VAL A 42 -6.17 -3.77 -18.30
N THR A 43 -6.38 -3.79 -16.99
CA THR A 43 -7.70 -4.11 -16.40
C THR A 43 -8.62 -2.89 -16.31
N TYR A 44 -8.07 -1.70 -16.01
CA TYR A 44 -8.85 -0.50 -15.68
C TYR A 44 -8.59 0.71 -16.60
N GLY A 45 -7.68 0.60 -17.58
CA GLY A 45 -7.39 1.64 -18.56
C GLY A 45 -7.06 3.00 -17.93
N ARG A 46 -7.93 4.01 -18.14
CA ARG A 46 -7.74 5.37 -17.60
C ARG A 46 -7.94 5.47 -16.09
N PHE A 47 -8.77 4.63 -15.48
CA PHE A 47 -8.91 4.58 -14.01
C PHE A 47 -7.68 3.96 -13.35
N GLY A 48 -7.01 3.03 -14.05
CA GLY A 48 -5.71 2.49 -13.64
C GLY A 48 -4.65 3.57 -13.49
N LEU A 49 -4.58 4.52 -14.44
CA LEU A 49 -3.60 5.61 -14.40
C LEU A 49 -3.73 6.50 -13.15
N TYR A 50 -4.96 6.79 -12.69
CA TYR A 50 -5.17 7.56 -11.46
C TYR A 50 -4.78 6.78 -10.21
N ALA A 51 -5.02 5.47 -10.20
CA ALA A 51 -4.59 4.58 -9.13
C ALA A 51 -3.06 4.45 -9.07
N ASP A 52 -2.38 4.40 -10.21
CA ASP A 52 -0.92 4.36 -10.26
C ASP A 52 -0.30 5.63 -9.68
N TRP A 53 -0.85 6.81 -9.97
CA TRP A 53 -0.40 8.05 -9.34
C TRP A 53 -0.58 8.04 -7.81
N ALA A 54 -1.66 7.45 -7.30
CA ALA A 54 -1.87 7.28 -5.87
C ALA A 54 -0.81 6.35 -5.25
N VAL A 55 -0.46 5.24 -5.92
CA VAL A 55 0.58 4.31 -5.47
C VAL A 55 1.96 4.99 -5.45
N VAL A 56 2.30 5.76 -6.49
CA VAL A 56 3.57 6.51 -6.56
C VAL A 56 3.69 7.51 -5.41
N ILE A 57 2.64 8.27 -5.12
CA ILE A 57 2.63 9.20 -3.98
C ILE A 57 2.83 8.44 -2.66
N ASN A 58 2.17 7.29 -2.50
CA ASN A 58 2.30 6.47 -1.29
C ASN A 58 3.76 6.01 -1.09
N VAL A 59 4.39 5.51 -2.16
CA VAL A 59 5.82 5.14 -2.15
C VAL A 59 6.72 6.31 -1.74
N VAL A 60 6.51 7.49 -2.32
CA VAL A 60 7.31 8.68 -1.99
C VAL A 60 7.15 9.09 -0.53
N VAL A 61 5.93 9.03 0.00
CA VAL A 61 5.67 9.36 1.41
C VAL A 61 6.31 8.35 2.35
N ILE A 62 6.22 7.05 2.07
CA ILE A 62 6.88 6.02 2.91
C ILE A 62 8.40 6.25 2.96
N MET A 63 9.02 6.49 1.79
CA MET A 63 10.45 6.78 1.71
C MET A 63 10.82 8.08 2.44
N GLY A 64 10.02 9.14 2.29
CA GLY A 64 10.23 10.41 2.96
C GLY A 64 10.11 10.30 4.47
N VAL A 65 9.11 9.56 4.96
CA VAL A 65 8.95 9.32 6.40
C VAL A 65 10.11 8.47 6.92
N LEU A 66 10.51 7.38 6.25
CA LEU A 66 11.67 6.58 6.67
C LEU A 66 12.95 7.42 6.78
N ALA A 67 13.18 8.32 5.83
CA ALA A 67 14.31 9.25 5.86
C ALA A 67 14.24 10.19 7.07
N LEU A 68 13.05 10.66 7.46
CA LEU A 68 12.87 11.54 8.63
C LEU A 68 13.15 10.82 9.96
N ILE A 69 12.80 9.54 10.09
CA ILE A 69 13.02 8.78 11.33
C ILE A 69 14.45 8.19 11.42
N ASN A 70 15.33 8.46 10.43
CA ASN A 70 16.60 7.75 10.24
C ASN A 70 16.41 6.22 10.30
N GLY A 71 15.27 5.73 9.80
CA GLY A 71 14.92 4.33 9.81
C GLY A 71 15.75 3.58 8.77
N THR A 72 16.42 2.50 9.18
CA THR A 72 17.16 1.67 8.25
C THR A 72 16.19 0.82 7.44
N LEU A 73 16.32 0.85 6.10
CA LEU A 73 15.58 -0.05 5.22
C LEU A 73 16.18 -1.46 5.32
N THR A 74 15.71 -2.22 6.30
CA THR A 74 16.09 -3.62 6.51
C THR A 74 15.37 -4.53 5.51
N LEU A 75 15.82 -5.79 5.41
CA LEU A 75 15.15 -6.78 4.55
C LEU A 75 13.64 -6.90 4.83
N PRO A 76 13.21 -6.99 6.10
CA PRO A 76 11.78 -6.98 6.41
C PRO A 76 11.13 -5.64 6.08
N GLY A 77 11.82 -4.51 6.22
CA GLY A 77 11.31 -3.21 5.78
C GLY A 77 10.93 -3.20 4.28
N ILE A 78 11.76 -3.80 3.42
CA ILE A 78 11.46 -3.95 1.98
C ILE A 78 10.23 -4.84 1.77
N ALA A 79 10.09 -5.93 2.54
CA ALA A 79 8.88 -6.77 2.47
C ALA A 79 7.62 -6.01 2.87
N GLY A 80 7.69 -5.16 3.90
CA GLY A 80 6.59 -4.28 4.33
C GLY A 80 6.22 -3.25 3.26
N PHE A 81 7.22 -2.76 2.52
CA PHE A 81 7.02 -1.84 1.41
C PHE A 81 6.27 -2.52 0.25
N VAL A 82 6.68 -3.73 -0.16
CA VAL A 82 5.98 -4.50 -1.19
C VAL A 82 4.55 -4.85 -0.76
N LEU A 83 4.36 -5.22 0.51
CA LEU A 83 3.03 -5.49 1.07
C LEU A 83 2.12 -4.24 1.00
N THR A 84 2.66 -3.07 1.33
CA THR A 84 1.91 -1.81 1.29
C THR A 84 1.49 -1.46 -0.14
N ILE A 85 2.34 -1.71 -1.14
CA ILE A 85 1.96 -1.51 -2.55
C ILE A 85 0.81 -2.44 -2.91
N GLY A 86 0.89 -3.72 -2.54
CA GLY A 86 -0.17 -4.70 -2.80
C GLY A 86 -1.52 -4.30 -2.21
N THR A 87 -1.53 -3.91 -0.93
CA THR A 87 -2.77 -3.49 -0.25
C THR A 87 -3.30 -2.15 -0.76
N ALA A 88 -2.44 -1.22 -1.17
CA ALA A 88 -2.86 0.03 -1.80
C ALA A 88 -3.53 -0.20 -3.17
N VAL A 89 -3.04 -1.16 -3.94
CA VAL A 89 -3.62 -1.53 -5.24
C VAL A 89 -4.94 -2.26 -5.05
N ASP A 90 -5.00 -3.23 -4.13
CA ASP A 90 -6.21 -3.97 -3.78
C ASP A 90 -7.37 -3.04 -3.39
N ALA A 91 -7.10 -2.02 -2.56
CA ALA A 91 -8.08 -1.01 -2.20
C ALA A 91 -8.64 -0.25 -3.43
N ASN A 92 -7.79 0.09 -4.40
CA ASN A 92 -8.19 0.78 -5.62
C ASN A 92 -9.03 -0.13 -6.55
N VAL A 93 -8.62 -1.40 -6.68
CA VAL A 93 -9.34 -2.44 -7.43
C VAL A 93 -10.73 -2.65 -6.84
N LEU A 94 -10.84 -2.78 -5.51
CA LEU A 94 -12.11 -2.98 -4.81
C LEU A 94 -13.10 -1.85 -5.05
N ILE A 95 -12.64 -0.59 -5.01
CA ILE A 95 -13.48 0.57 -5.33
C ILE A 95 -14.01 0.47 -6.77
N ASN A 96 -13.11 0.24 -7.73
CA ASN A 96 -13.49 0.18 -9.15
C ASN A 96 -14.49 -0.95 -9.41
N GLU A 97 -14.27 -2.13 -8.83
CA GLU A 97 -15.17 -3.27 -9.01
C GLU A 97 -16.51 -3.04 -8.32
N ARG A 98 -16.55 -2.42 -7.14
CA ARG A 98 -17.83 -2.09 -6.47
C ARG A 98 -18.65 -1.07 -7.27
N ILE A 99 -17.99 -0.07 -7.86
CA ILE A 99 -18.65 0.89 -8.77
C ILE A 99 -19.21 0.16 -9.99
N ARG A 100 -18.45 -0.79 -10.56
CA ARG A 100 -18.89 -1.61 -11.70
C ARG A 100 -20.09 -2.49 -11.35
N GLU A 101 -20.09 -3.08 -10.17
CA GLU A 101 -21.19 -3.90 -9.67
C GLU A 101 -22.46 -3.07 -9.48
N GLU A 102 -22.37 -1.90 -8.84
CA GLU A 102 -23.50 -0.99 -8.67
C GLU A 102 -24.01 -0.42 -10.00
N ARG A 103 -23.15 -0.32 -11.02
CA ARG A 103 -23.57 0.06 -12.37
C ARG A 103 -24.30 -1.07 -13.08
N ARG A 104 -23.87 -2.33 -12.92
CA ARG A 104 -24.57 -3.51 -13.45
C ARG A 104 -25.95 -3.71 -12.81
N ARG A 105 -26.13 -3.26 -11.56
CA ARG A 105 -27.42 -3.21 -10.86
C ARG A 105 -28.38 -2.13 -11.40
N GLY A 106 -28.02 -1.42 -12.47
CA GLY A 106 -28.89 -0.47 -13.17
C GLY A 106 -28.96 0.93 -12.55
N ARG A 107 -28.12 1.24 -11.55
CA ARG A 107 -28.12 2.57 -10.90
C ARG A 107 -27.47 3.63 -11.79
N SER A 108 -27.85 4.89 -11.58
CA SER A 108 -27.26 6.03 -12.30
C SER A 108 -25.75 6.15 -12.02
N VAL A 109 -24.97 6.63 -12.98
CA VAL A 109 -23.49 6.72 -12.88
C VAL A 109 -23.04 7.41 -11.59
N ILE A 110 -23.71 8.51 -11.24
CA ILE A 110 -23.40 9.31 -10.05
C ILE A 110 -23.72 8.52 -8.78
N GLN A 111 -24.86 7.82 -8.76
CA GLN A 111 -25.28 7.03 -7.60
C GLN A 111 -24.43 5.76 -7.41
N SER A 112 -24.02 5.09 -8.48
CA SER A 112 -23.12 3.93 -8.42
C SER A 112 -21.74 4.33 -7.89
N VAL A 113 -21.23 5.50 -8.28
CA VAL A 113 -19.95 6.02 -7.76
C VAL A 113 -20.07 6.37 -6.28
N ASP A 114 -21.10 7.10 -5.87
CA ASP A 114 -21.24 7.51 -4.47
C ASP A 114 -21.45 6.32 -3.53
N LEU A 115 -22.30 5.36 -3.93
CA LEU A 115 -22.53 4.14 -3.15
C LEU A 115 -21.30 3.23 -3.15
N GLY A 116 -20.65 3.07 -4.31
CA GLY A 116 -19.44 2.27 -4.45
C GLY A 116 -18.32 2.79 -3.57
N TYR A 117 -18.08 4.10 -3.56
CA TYR A 117 -17.13 4.72 -2.64
C TYR A 117 -17.54 4.55 -1.18
N LYS A 118 -18.82 4.70 -0.83
CA LYS A 118 -19.28 4.59 0.56
C LYS A 118 -19.10 3.19 1.13
N GLU A 119 -19.44 2.16 0.37
CA GLU A 119 -19.29 0.77 0.81
C GLU A 119 -17.84 0.29 0.72
N ALA A 120 -17.14 0.56 -0.39
CA ALA A 120 -15.74 0.15 -0.53
C ALA A 120 -14.85 0.85 0.49
N SER A 121 -15.04 2.15 0.77
CA SER A 121 -14.26 2.86 1.80
C SER A 121 -14.46 2.27 3.19
N ARG A 122 -15.67 1.80 3.52
CA ARG A 122 -15.92 1.09 4.79
C ARG A 122 -15.14 -0.22 4.85
N THR A 123 -15.22 -1.04 3.81
CA THR A 123 -14.47 -2.32 3.74
C THR A 123 -12.96 -2.08 3.81
N ILE A 124 -12.45 -1.08 3.10
CA ILE A 124 -11.03 -0.70 3.11
C ILE A 124 -10.61 -0.24 4.51
N PHE A 125 -11.46 0.54 5.19
CA PHE A 125 -11.18 1.02 6.54
C PHE A 125 -11.13 -0.14 7.54
N GLU A 126 -12.09 -1.08 7.46
CA GLU A 126 -12.11 -2.28 8.29
C GLU A 126 -10.86 -3.16 8.07
N ALA A 127 -10.48 -3.41 6.81
CA ALA A 127 -9.28 -4.18 6.47
C ALA A 127 -7.98 -3.51 6.97
N ASN A 128 -7.85 -2.19 6.76
CA ASN A 128 -6.70 -1.43 7.22
C ASN A 128 -6.58 -1.35 8.74
N ILE A 129 -7.71 -1.31 9.47
CA ILE A 129 -7.68 -1.40 10.94
C ILE A 129 -7.09 -2.73 11.39
N THR A 130 -7.48 -3.84 10.78
CA THR A 130 -6.93 -5.16 11.13
C THR A 130 -5.41 -5.18 10.91
N HIS A 131 -4.95 -4.67 9.77
CA HIS A 131 -3.51 -4.57 9.50
C HIS A 131 -2.78 -3.61 10.45
N ALA A 132 -3.42 -2.50 10.83
CA ALA A 132 -2.85 -1.54 11.77
C ALA A 132 -2.68 -2.15 13.16
N ILE A 133 -3.66 -2.92 13.64
CA ILE A 133 -3.56 -3.66 14.90
C ILE A 133 -2.38 -4.63 14.86
N SER A 134 -2.24 -5.41 13.78
CA SER A 134 -1.10 -6.31 13.60
C SER A 134 0.24 -5.55 13.57
N GLY A 135 0.30 -4.42 12.86
CA GLY A 135 1.49 -3.57 12.81
C GLY A 135 1.87 -2.99 14.17
N VAL A 136 0.90 -2.53 14.96
CA VAL A 136 1.13 -2.04 16.33
C VAL A 136 1.71 -3.15 17.21
N ILE A 137 1.12 -4.35 17.17
CA ILE A 137 1.62 -5.50 17.94
C ILE A 137 3.07 -5.83 17.53
N MET A 138 3.36 -5.85 16.22
CA MET A 138 4.72 -6.10 15.73
C MET A 138 5.71 -4.98 16.13
N ALA A 139 5.26 -3.73 16.23
CA ALA A 139 6.12 -2.62 16.67
C ALA A 139 6.49 -2.75 18.15
N PHE A 140 5.54 -3.14 19.01
CA PHE A 140 5.76 -3.27 20.45
C PHE A 140 6.41 -4.59 20.87
N VAL A 141 6.05 -5.70 20.22
CA VAL A 141 6.51 -7.06 20.58
C VAL A 141 7.67 -7.52 19.69
N GLY A 142 7.79 -6.99 18.47
CA GLY A 142 8.86 -7.37 17.55
C GLY A 142 10.23 -6.90 18.03
N THR A 143 11.25 -7.68 17.71
CA THR A 143 12.66 -7.36 17.99
C THR A 143 13.41 -7.07 16.69
N GLY A 144 14.32 -6.10 16.74
CA GLY A 144 15.27 -5.75 15.67
C GLY A 144 14.62 -5.59 14.28
N PRO A 145 14.78 -6.53 13.33
CA PRO A 145 14.28 -6.41 11.97
C PRO A 145 12.75 -6.31 11.86
N VAL A 146 11.99 -6.93 12.77
CA VAL A 146 10.51 -6.94 12.74
C VAL A 146 9.93 -5.55 13.05
N GLN A 147 10.61 -4.76 13.88
CA GLN A 147 10.21 -3.37 14.15
C GLN A 147 10.30 -2.50 12.89
N GLY A 148 11.32 -2.72 12.06
CA GLY A 148 11.46 -2.03 10.77
C GLY A 148 10.31 -2.33 9.81
N PHE A 149 9.86 -3.60 9.74
CA PHE A 149 8.66 -3.98 8.98
C PHE A 149 7.40 -3.30 9.53
N ALA A 150 7.22 -3.32 10.85
CA ALA A 150 6.05 -2.76 11.51
C ALA A 150 5.90 -1.24 11.26
N ILE A 151 7.00 -0.50 11.32
CA ILE A 151 7.02 0.94 11.05
C ILE A 151 6.61 1.22 9.61
N VAL A 152 7.22 0.52 8.63
CA VAL A 152 6.87 0.67 7.21
C VAL A 152 5.39 0.36 6.98
N LEU A 153 4.88 -0.73 7.58
CA LEU A 153 3.48 -1.13 7.47
C LEU A 153 2.53 -0.07 8.03
N LEU A 154 2.79 0.45 9.23
CA LEU A 154 1.93 1.44 9.87
C LEU A 154 1.87 2.75 9.08
N ILE A 155 3.03 3.25 8.63
CA ILE A 155 3.10 4.45 7.77
C ILE A 155 2.37 4.20 6.46
N GLY A 156 2.59 3.02 5.87
CA GLY A 156 1.95 2.59 4.64
C GLY A 156 0.43 2.58 4.72
N ILE A 157 -0.12 2.04 5.81
CA ILE A 157 -1.57 2.01 6.05
C ILE A 157 -2.13 3.42 6.23
N CYS A 158 -1.51 4.25 7.08
CA CYS A 158 -1.97 5.62 7.30
C CYS A 158 -2.00 6.43 6.00
N THR A 159 -0.95 6.30 5.20
CA THR A 159 -0.84 7.01 3.91
C THR A 159 -1.78 6.42 2.87
N SER A 160 -1.93 5.09 2.82
CA SER A 160 -2.80 4.38 1.90
C SER A 160 -4.26 4.75 2.12
N VAL A 161 -4.76 4.72 3.36
CA VAL A 161 -6.15 5.10 3.68
C VAL A 161 -6.42 6.54 3.26
N PHE A 162 -5.48 7.45 3.55
CA PHE A 162 -5.64 8.85 3.14
C PHE A 162 -5.68 9.00 1.61
N THR A 163 -4.79 8.32 0.88
CA THR A 163 -4.69 8.44 -0.57
C THR A 163 -5.86 7.74 -1.27
N ALA A 164 -6.24 6.53 -0.84
CA ALA A 164 -7.31 5.73 -1.44
C ALA A 164 -8.73 6.22 -1.09
N VAL A 165 -8.91 6.97 0.01
CA VAL A 165 -10.25 7.49 0.40
C VAL A 165 -10.40 8.97 0.05
N THR A 166 -9.36 9.78 0.25
CA THR A 166 -9.46 11.24 0.03
C THR A 166 -9.01 11.62 -1.37
N PHE A 167 -7.84 11.13 -1.81
CA PHE A 167 -7.22 11.60 -3.05
C PHE A 167 -7.91 11.02 -4.30
N THR A 168 -8.15 9.71 -4.34
CA THR A 168 -8.90 9.08 -5.45
C THR A 168 -10.35 9.54 -5.48
N ARG A 169 -11.04 9.67 -4.33
CA ARG A 169 -12.40 10.22 -4.30
C ARG A 169 -12.44 11.65 -4.83
N MET A 170 -11.48 12.49 -4.44
CA MET A 170 -11.37 13.86 -4.96
C MET A 170 -11.13 13.88 -6.47
N LEU A 171 -10.21 13.06 -6.99
CA LEU A 171 -9.93 12.95 -8.43
C LEU A 171 -11.13 12.44 -9.22
N VAL A 172 -11.81 11.40 -8.73
CA VAL A 172 -13.00 10.84 -9.38
C VAL A 172 -14.14 11.85 -9.36
N VAL A 173 -14.37 12.55 -8.25
CA VAL A 173 -15.39 13.61 -8.18
C VAL A 173 -15.06 14.78 -9.11
N LEU A 174 -13.79 15.21 -9.18
CA LEU A 174 -13.34 16.25 -10.12
C LEU A 174 -13.54 15.83 -11.57
N TRP A 175 -13.24 14.57 -11.90
CA TRP A 175 -13.43 14.02 -13.24
C TRP A 175 -14.92 13.87 -13.59
N LEU A 176 -15.75 13.38 -12.65
CA LEU A 176 -17.20 13.27 -12.81
C LEU A 176 -17.84 14.64 -13.06
N ARG A 177 -17.37 15.66 -12.32
CA ARG A 177 -17.87 17.04 -12.41
C ARG A 177 -17.44 17.73 -13.70
N LYS A 178 -16.26 17.38 -14.24
CA LYS A 178 -15.71 17.95 -15.48
C LYS A 178 -16.22 17.28 -16.75
N ASN A 179 -16.41 15.96 -16.76
CA ASN A 179 -16.69 15.22 -18.01
C ASN A 179 -18.15 14.73 -18.16
N ARG A 180 -18.98 14.72 -17.10
CA ARG A 180 -20.36 14.17 -17.12
C ARG A 180 -20.57 12.98 -18.08
N PRO A 181 -19.76 11.90 -18.02
CA PRO A 181 -19.87 10.84 -19.01
C PRO A 181 -21.12 9.99 -18.71
N GLN A 182 -21.99 9.81 -19.70
CA GLN A 182 -23.19 8.96 -19.58
C GLN A 182 -22.85 7.45 -19.59
N THR A 183 -21.63 7.10 -20.00
CA THR A 183 -21.12 5.72 -20.02
C THR A 183 -19.71 5.68 -19.45
N ILE A 184 -19.53 4.82 -18.46
CA ILE A 184 -18.23 4.44 -17.93
C ILE A 184 -17.88 3.10 -18.60
N ASN A 185 -16.93 3.11 -19.53
CA ASN A 185 -16.27 1.89 -19.96
C ASN A 185 -15.15 1.59 -18.95
N ILE A 186 -15.49 0.76 -17.96
CA ILE A 186 -14.56 -0.01 -17.11
C ILE A 186 -14.75 -1.47 -17.46
#